data_AF-A0A168JHB3-F1
#
_entry.id   AF-A0A168JHB3-F1
#
_cell.length_a   1.000
_cell.length_b   1.000
_cell.length_c   1.000
_cell.angle_alpha   90.00
_cell.angle_beta   90.00
_cell.angle_gamma   90.00
#
_symmetry.space_group_name_H-M   'P 1'
#
loop_
_entity.id
_entity.type
_entity.pdbx_description
1 polymer ?
#
loop_
_entity_poly.entity_id
_entity_poly.type
_entity_poly.pdbx_seq_one_letter_code
_entity_poly.pdbx_strand_id
1 'polypeptide(L)'
;MSYPYSLPTTGSLSFVDYLETAGPYTSEISDATAQRGRLRTVLKELKKETHSTRDYQIIINTIEEYLPYLVSIVNCLEAKELTLKKSIETSWRSTLSDHIIHTGSNAPRIACNDIQYELVFVLMTYAYACTLQTNDLLKESSTNANIFNKAADTLNTAAGLFAFVANDVIPTWQQSPDNRPVETVREFPVALSKMALADAQAIAINKALVTSNISKSLIAKLYMGVAGQYEMAYGLISSISGTQDVSTDLKKYLSDGTLFYKAMAKKYLAMDANDNQKMGQAVGFARDCKADLKSIQHSSLSKAHIRKSAIAARAAKEEEVVAELLQKYTMINDTVSYELVPSRQELQKLIPGGRGVLELKSYSLPSPVFGPTIQKGEKSYLLEGRYF
;
A
#
# COMPACT_ATOMS: atom_id res chain seq x y z
N MET A 1 9.54 -4.70 2.34
CA MET A 1 8.78 -5.46 1.33
C MET A 1 7.32 -5.19 1.58
N SER A 2 6.71 -4.52 0.62
CA SER A 2 5.31 -4.09 0.62
C SER A 2 4.38 -5.18 0.08
N TYR A 3 3.08 -4.94 0.13
CA TYR A 3 2.07 -5.88 -0.35
C TYR A 3 2.30 -6.26 -1.84
N PRO A 4 2.29 -7.56 -2.20
CA PRO A 4 2.53 -8.01 -3.57
C PRO A 4 1.25 -7.91 -4.43
N TYR A 5 0.87 -6.70 -4.84
CA TYR A 5 -0.31 -6.47 -5.66
C TYR A 5 -0.33 -7.32 -6.94
N SER A 6 -1.52 -7.78 -7.33
CA SER A 6 -1.80 -8.17 -8.70
C SER A 6 -2.29 -6.95 -9.46
N LEU A 7 -1.65 -6.58 -10.56
CA LEU A 7 -2.12 -5.46 -11.38
C LEU A 7 -3.44 -5.82 -12.08
N PRO A 8 -4.41 -4.90 -12.11
CA PRO A 8 -5.67 -5.11 -12.81
C PRO A 8 -5.45 -5.12 -14.33
N THR A 9 -6.39 -5.70 -15.07
CA THR A 9 -6.41 -5.62 -16.53
C THR A 9 -7.72 -5.00 -17.00
N THR A 10 -7.69 -4.32 -18.14
CA THR A 10 -8.84 -3.57 -18.66
C THR A 10 -9.39 -4.14 -19.98
N GLY A 11 -10.64 -3.78 -20.28
CA GLY A 11 -11.34 -4.03 -21.54
C GLY A 11 -10.86 -3.08 -22.66
N SER A 12 -11.20 -3.40 -23.90
CA SER A 12 -11.04 -2.45 -25.02
C SER A 12 -12.02 -1.30 -24.88
N LEU A 13 -11.61 -0.11 -25.32
CA LEU A 13 -12.43 1.10 -25.35
C LEU A 13 -11.96 1.97 -26.52
N SER A 14 -12.89 2.58 -27.23
CA SER A 14 -12.65 3.66 -28.18
C SER A 14 -13.44 4.88 -27.71
N PHE A 15 -12.79 5.99 -27.42
CA PHE A 15 -13.48 7.17 -26.88
C PHE A 15 -14.42 7.81 -27.91
N VAL A 16 -14.07 7.72 -29.20
CA VAL A 16 -14.90 8.20 -30.31
C VAL A 16 -16.30 7.55 -30.32
N ASP A 17 -16.41 6.32 -29.81
CA ASP A 17 -17.69 5.59 -29.77
C ASP A 17 -18.69 6.16 -28.76
N TYR A 18 -18.27 7.10 -27.91
CA TYR A 18 -19.08 7.69 -26.83
C TYR A 18 -19.38 9.18 -27.02
N LEU A 19 -18.69 9.85 -27.95
CA LEU A 19 -18.89 11.27 -28.22
C LEU A 19 -19.91 11.49 -29.33
N GLU A 20 -20.71 12.57 -29.21
CA GLU A 20 -21.57 13.07 -30.30
C GLU A 20 -20.72 13.68 -31.41
N THR A 21 -19.80 14.57 -31.02
CA THR A 21 -18.74 15.13 -31.87
C THR A 21 -17.49 15.32 -31.04
N ALA A 22 -16.34 14.96 -31.59
CA ALA A 22 -15.04 15.29 -30.97
C ALA A 22 -14.63 16.75 -31.26
N GLY A 23 -15.34 17.44 -32.16
CA GLY A 23 -15.07 18.82 -32.53
C GLY A 23 -13.59 19.03 -32.91
N PRO A 24 -12.93 20.05 -32.33
CA PRO A 24 -11.52 20.33 -32.62
C PRO A 24 -10.56 19.25 -32.11
N TYR A 25 -10.99 18.38 -31.17
CA TYR A 25 -10.13 17.41 -30.50
C TYR A 25 -10.12 16.02 -31.14
N THR A 26 -10.51 15.91 -32.42
CA THR A 26 -10.68 14.61 -33.10
C THR A 26 -9.38 13.79 -33.11
N SER A 27 -8.24 14.42 -33.40
CA SER A 27 -6.92 13.80 -33.35
C SER A 27 -6.56 13.31 -31.95
N GLU A 28 -6.76 14.17 -30.95
CA GLU A 28 -6.35 13.96 -29.58
C GLU A 28 -7.19 12.87 -28.89
N ILE A 29 -8.46 12.74 -29.25
CA ILE A 29 -9.33 11.63 -28.82
C ILE A 29 -8.89 10.30 -29.43
N SER A 30 -8.41 10.31 -30.69
CA SER A 30 -7.82 9.13 -31.32
C SER A 30 -6.52 8.73 -30.60
N ASP A 31 -5.66 9.70 -30.27
CA ASP A 31 -4.43 9.47 -29.53
C ASP A 31 -4.70 8.95 -28.11
N ALA A 32 -5.69 9.52 -27.41
CA ALA A 32 -6.14 9.01 -26.11
C ALA A 32 -6.58 7.54 -26.18
N THR A 33 -7.30 7.17 -27.26
CA THR A 33 -7.71 5.78 -27.52
C THR A 33 -6.50 4.88 -27.75
N ALA A 34 -5.51 5.34 -28.52
CA ALA A 34 -4.27 4.61 -28.77
C ALA A 34 -3.45 4.39 -27.49
N GLN A 35 -3.28 5.43 -26.66
CA GLN A 35 -2.55 5.35 -25.40
C GLN A 35 -3.22 4.42 -24.39
N ARG A 36 -4.56 4.49 -24.26
CA ARG A 36 -5.32 3.52 -23.45
C ARG A 36 -5.16 2.10 -23.98
N GLY A 37 -5.14 1.93 -25.31
CA GLY A 37 -4.86 0.67 -25.98
C GLY A 37 -3.49 0.11 -25.61
N ARG A 38 -2.44 0.95 -25.59
CA ARG A 38 -1.09 0.58 -25.15
C ARG A 38 -1.08 0.15 -23.68
N LEU A 39 -1.72 0.91 -22.78
CA LEU A 39 -1.86 0.54 -21.36
C LEU A 39 -2.47 -0.86 -21.19
N ARG A 40 -3.55 -1.15 -21.93
CA ARG A 40 -4.16 -2.48 -21.93
C ARG A 40 -3.21 -3.58 -22.39
N THR A 41 -2.40 -3.31 -23.42
CA THR A 41 -1.45 -4.29 -23.97
C THR A 41 -0.37 -4.63 -22.95
N VAL A 42 0.30 -3.62 -22.38
CA VAL A 42 1.38 -3.84 -21.41
C VAL A 42 0.88 -4.54 -20.13
N LEU A 43 -0.33 -4.21 -19.64
CA LEU A 43 -0.95 -4.91 -18.50
C LEU A 43 -1.25 -6.38 -18.79
N LYS A 44 -1.62 -6.71 -20.05
CA LYS A 44 -1.86 -8.10 -20.46
C LYS A 44 -0.58 -8.89 -20.63
N GLU A 45 0.49 -8.28 -21.13
CA GLU A 45 1.80 -8.90 -21.30
C GLU A 45 2.41 -9.22 -19.94
N LEU A 46 2.43 -8.25 -19.02
CA LEU A 46 2.90 -8.43 -17.65
C LEU A 46 2.16 -9.54 -16.89
N LYS A 47 0.86 -9.73 -17.18
CA LYS A 47 0.08 -10.84 -16.60
C LYS A 47 0.62 -12.22 -17.04
N LYS A 48 1.11 -12.34 -18.27
CA LYS A 48 1.66 -13.59 -18.84
C LYS A 48 3.11 -13.84 -18.41
N GLU A 49 3.83 -12.79 -18.08
CA GLU A 49 5.23 -12.86 -17.69
C GLU A 49 5.46 -13.58 -16.36
N THR A 50 6.60 -14.27 -16.29
CA THR A 50 7.09 -14.85 -15.05
C THR A 50 7.54 -13.73 -14.11
N HIS A 51 7.51 -13.99 -12.81
CA HIS A 51 7.84 -12.97 -11.80
C HIS A 51 9.24 -12.35 -11.95
N SER A 52 10.19 -13.03 -12.62
CA SER A 52 11.56 -12.58 -12.80
C SER A 52 11.76 -11.60 -13.96
N THR A 53 10.80 -11.47 -14.88
CA THR A 53 10.93 -10.63 -16.09
C THR A 53 10.04 -9.40 -16.06
N ARG A 54 9.27 -9.20 -14.99
CA ARG A 54 8.30 -8.12 -14.89
C ARG A 54 9.00 -6.77 -14.79
N ASP A 55 8.74 -5.91 -15.77
CA ASP A 55 9.18 -4.53 -15.75
C ASP A 55 8.02 -3.59 -15.40
N TYR A 56 7.92 -3.24 -14.12
CA TYR A 56 6.90 -2.30 -13.65
C TYR A 56 7.17 -0.85 -14.10
N GLN A 57 8.40 -0.51 -14.52
CA GLN A 57 8.71 0.83 -15.04
C GLN A 57 7.97 1.09 -16.36
N ILE A 58 7.84 0.07 -17.23
CA ILE A 58 7.08 0.19 -18.48
C ILE A 58 5.61 0.54 -18.20
N ILE A 59 5.01 -0.04 -17.16
CA ILE A 59 3.63 0.26 -16.77
C ILE A 59 3.51 1.70 -16.27
N ILE A 60 4.42 2.12 -15.40
CA ILE A 60 4.48 3.49 -14.86
C ILE A 60 4.57 4.50 -16.00
N ASN A 61 5.54 4.33 -16.91
CA ASN A 61 5.73 5.23 -18.04
C ASN A 61 4.48 5.27 -18.94
N THR A 62 3.89 4.11 -19.22
CA THR A 62 2.69 4.03 -20.08
C THR A 62 1.49 4.74 -19.43
N ILE A 63 1.35 4.69 -18.10
CA ILE A 63 0.32 5.45 -17.39
C ILE A 63 0.63 6.95 -17.44
N GLU A 64 1.88 7.35 -17.21
CA GLU A 64 2.30 8.76 -17.26
C GLU A 64 2.08 9.38 -18.66
N GLU A 65 2.22 8.59 -19.72
CA GLU A 65 1.90 9.02 -21.10
C GLU A 65 0.38 9.11 -21.37
N TYR A 66 -0.43 8.22 -20.78
CA TYR A 66 -1.89 8.19 -20.99
C TYR A 66 -2.64 9.21 -20.11
N LEU A 67 -2.20 9.40 -18.87
CA LEU A 67 -2.93 10.17 -17.87
C LEU A 67 -3.25 11.62 -18.30
N PRO A 68 -2.33 12.38 -18.96
CA PRO A 68 -2.64 13.70 -19.51
C PRO A 68 -3.83 13.71 -20.48
N TYR A 69 -3.96 12.69 -21.32
CA TYR A 69 -5.11 12.56 -22.23
C TYR A 69 -6.40 12.26 -21.48
N LEU A 70 -6.35 11.36 -20.49
CA LEU A 70 -7.52 11.04 -19.66
C LEU A 70 -8.00 12.28 -18.89
N VAL A 71 -7.08 13.06 -18.32
CA VAL A 71 -7.40 14.33 -17.65
C VAL A 71 -8.04 15.33 -18.61
N SER A 72 -7.54 15.42 -19.85
CA SER A 72 -8.14 16.28 -20.89
C SER A 72 -9.61 15.92 -21.13
N ILE A 73 -9.90 14.62 -21.30
CA ILE A 73 -11.28 14.14 -21.51
C ILE A 73 -12.15 14.46 -20.29
N VAL A 74 -11.67 14.20 -19.07
CA VAL A 74 -12.40 14.52 -17.82
C VAL A 74 -12.73 16.00 -17.76
N ASN A 75 -11.73 16.87 -17.99
CA ASN A 75 -11.91 18.32 -17.91
C ASN A 75 -12.86 18.84 -18.99
N CYS A 76 -12.74 18.37 -20.22
CA CYS A 76 -13.65 18.78 -21.30
C CYS A 76 -15.10 18.34 -21.02
N LEU A 77 -15.31 17.17 -20.42
CA LEU A 77 -16.66 16.72 -20.02
C LEU A 77 -17.23 17.59 -18.89
N GLU A 78 -16.41 17.94 -17.89
CA GLU A 78 -16.80 18.83 -16.79
C GLU A 78 -17.12 20.25 -17.29
N ALA A 79 -16.29 20.78 -18.19
CA ALA A 79 -16.49 22.09 -18.84
C ALA A 79 -17.56 22.08 -19.94
N LYS A 80 -18.14 20.92 -20.27
CA LYS A 80 -19.12 20.72 -21.35
C LYS A 80 -18.60 21.09 -22.74
N GLU A 81 -17.29 21.02 -22.96
CA GLU A 81 -16.66 21.14 -24.29
C GLU A 81 -16.79 19.85 -25.11
N LEU A 82 -16.88 18.69 -24.44
CA LEU A 82 -17.22 17.41 -25.04
C LEU A 82 -18.63 17.00 -24.63
N THR A 83 -19.42 16.53 -25.60
CA THR A 83 -20.79 16.03 -25.36
C THR A 83 -20.86 14.53 -25.63
N LEU A 84 -21.37 13.78 -24.65
CA LEU A 84 -21.52 12.33 -24.71
C LEU A 84 -22.85 11.96 -25.38
N LYS A 85 -22.80 11.10 -26.41
CA LYS A 85 -24.02 10.49 -26.99
C LYS A 85 -24.58 9.35 -26.14
N LYS A 86 -23.71 8.73 -25.35
CA LYS A 86 -24.01 7.70 -24.36
C LYS A 86 -22.95 7.72 -23.26
N SER A 87 -23.28 7.23 -22.06
CA SER A 87 -22.32 7.15 -20.97
C SER A 87 -21.09 6.33 -21.36
N ILE A 88 -19.89 6.82 -21.01
CA ILE A 88 -18.65 6.06 -21.14
C ILE A 88 -18.74 4.85 -20.22
N GLU A 89 -18.52 3.66 -20.78
CA GLU A 89 -18.47 2.40 -20.04
C GLU A 89 -17.07 1.83 -20.16
N THR A 90 -16.40 1.60 -19.03
CA THR A 90 -15.10 0.93 -18.99
C THR A 90 -15.16 -0.30 -18.08
N SER A 91 -14.36 -1.32 -18.39
CA SER A 91 -14.35 -2.57 -17.64
C SER A 91 -12.96 -2.87 -17.10
N TRP A 92 -12.85 -3.06 -15.78
CA TRP A 92 -11.60 -3.35 -15.08
C TRP A 92 -11.74 -4.62 -14.22
N ARG A 93 -10.65 -5.36 -14.05
CA ARG A 93 -10.61 -6.43 -13.03
C ARG A 93 -10.31 -5.81 -11.67
N SER A 94 -11.16 -6.04 -10.70
CA SER A 94 -10.86 -5.75 -9.30
C SER A 94 -9.96 -6.84 -8.75
N THR A 95 -8.72 -6.52 -8.41
CA THR A 95 -7.75 -7.52 -7.94
C THR A 95 -7.74 -7.66 -6.43
N LEU A 96 -8.43 -6.75 -5.73
CA LEU A 96 -8.53 -6.72 -4.28
C LEU A 96 -9.96 -6.90 -3.76
N SER A 97 -10.96 -7.04 -4.63
CA SER A 97 -12.26 -7.60 -4.23
C SER A 97 -12.16 -9.12 -4.09
N ASP A 98 -12.86 -9.67 -3.10
CA ASP A 98 -13.01 -11.10 -2.93
C ASP A 98 -14.07 -11.63 -3.90
N HIS A 99 -13.80 -12.82 -4.42
CA HIS A 99 -14.66 -13.48 -5.40
C HIS A 99 -14.62 -14.97 -5.13
N ILE A 100 -15.80 -15.58 -5.04
CA ILE A 100 -15.99 -16.98 -4.63
C ILE A 100 -15.13 -17.97 -5.43
N ILE A 101 -14.87 -17.70 -6.73
CA ILE A 101 -14.23 -18.64 -7.65
C ILE A 101 -12.94 -18.11 -8.28
N HIS A 102 -12.81 -16.80 -8.47
CA HIS A 102 -11.71 -16.19 -9.24
C HIS A 102 -11.16 -14.96 -8.54
N THR A 103 -9.98 -15.06 -7.93
CA THR A 103 -9.33 -13.94 -7.23
C THR A 103 -8.13 -13.39 -7.99
N GLY A 104 -7.68 -12.20 -7.59
CA GLY A 104 -6.47 -11.56 -8.13
C GLY A 104 -6.55 -11.35 -9.65
N SER A 105 -5.52 -11.78 -10.38
CA SER A 105 -5.44 -11.54 -11.84
C SER A 105 -6.52 -12.26 -12.66
N ASN A 106 -7.23 -13.24 -12.07
CA ASN A 106 -8.31 -13.98 -12.73
C ASN A 106 -9.71 -13.45 -12.38
N ALA A 107 -9.81 -12.48 -11.46
CA ALA A 107 -11.06 -11.83 -11.06
C ALA A 107 -11.90 -11.34 -12.25
N PRO A 108 -13.24 -11.51 -12.24
CA PRO A 108 -14.09 -11.05 -13.33
C PRO A 108 -13.88 -9.56 -13.64
N ARG A 109 -14.06 -9.18 -14.91
CA ARG A 109 -14.11 -7.75 -15.26
C ARG A 109 -15.45 -7.19 -14.82
N ILE A 110 -15.40 -6.04 -14.18
CA ILE A 110 -16.57 -5.28 -13.73
C ILE A 110 -16.64 -4.04 -14.61
N ALA A 111 -17.73 -3.96 -15.39
CA ALA A 111 -18.04 -2.80 -16.20
C ALA A 111 -18.77 -1.78 -15.34
N CYS A 112 -18.34 -0.53 -15.40
CA CYS A 112 -19.06 0.58 -14.80
C CYS A 112 -19.08 1.77 -15.76
N ASN A 113 -20.13 2.56 -15.60
CA ASN A 113 -20.33 3.80 -16.30
C ASN A 113 -19.59 4.94 -15.60
N ASP A 114 -19.29 5.99 -16.34
CA ASP A 114 -18.58 7.22 -15.95
C ASP A 114 -17.06 7.18 -16.21
N ILE A 115 -16.53 8.29 -16.70
CA ILE A 115 -15.10 8.49 -16.92
C ILE A 115 -14.32 8.49 -15.59
N GLN A 116 -14.96 8.86 -14.48
CA GLN A 116 -14.32 8.83 -13.16
C GLN A 116 -13.93 7.40 -12.75
N TYR A 117 -14.70 6.38 -13.16
CA TYR A 117 -14.34 4.98 -12.91
C TYR A 117 -13.04 4.59 -13.60
N GLU A 118 -12.82 5.06 -14.83
CA GLU A 118 -11.54 4.89 -15.54
C GLU A 118 -10.40 5.59 -14.80
N LEU A 119 -10.61 6.84 -14.37
CA LEU A 119 -9.59 7.60 -13.65
C LEU A 119 -9.19 6.96 -12.32
N VAL A 120 -10.18 6.46 -11.55
CA VAL A 120 -9.92 5.69 -10.32
C VAL A 120 -9.02 4.50 -10.63
N PHE A 121 -9.39 3.64 -11.58
CA PHE A 121 -8.61 2.43 -11.85
C PHE A 121 -7.21 2.72 -12.43
N VAL A 122 -7.05 3.74 -13.27
CA VAL A 122 -5.73 4.13 -13.80
C VAL A 122 -4.80 4.59 -12.67
N LEU A 123 -5.29 5.45 -11.77
CA LEU A 123 -4.49 5.95 -10.64
C LEU A 123 -4.21 4.86 -9.59
N MET A 124 -5.18 3.98 -9.31
CA MET A 124 -4.97 2.82 -8.44
C MET A 124 -3.91 1.88 -9.03
N THR A 125 -3.97 1.63 -10.34
CA THR A 125 -2.96 0.81 -11.06
C THR A 125 -1.58 1.45 -10.99
N TYR A 126 -1.50 2.78 -11.10
CA TYR A 126 -0.25 3.52 -10.95
C TYR A 126 0.37 3.30 -9.57
N ALA A 127 -0.42 3.50 -8.51
CA ALA A 127 0.03 3.30 -7.13
C ALA A 127 0.45 1.84 -6.85
N TYR A 128 -0.26 0.85 -7.43
CA TYR A 128 0.14 -0.56 -7.36
C TYR A 128 1.49 -0.79 -8.05
N ALA A 129 1.70 -0.25 -9.25
CA ALA A 129 2.94 -0.39 -9.99
C ALA A 129 4.13 0.24 -9.25
N CYS A 130 3.97 1.44 -8.67
CA CYS A 130 4.98 2.08 -7.81
C CYS A 130 5.33 1.21 -6.59
N THR A 131 4.33 0.60 -5.95
CA THR A 131 4.57 -0.30 -4.81
C THR A 131 5.34 -1.56 -5.22
N LEU A 132 4.99 -2.15 -6.36
CA LEU A 132 5.66 -3.34 -6.89
C LEU A 132 7.10 -3.03 -7.32
N GLN A 133 7.32 -1.90 -8.00
CA GLN A 133 8.67 -1.43 -8.35
C GLN A 133 9.57 -1.27 -7.12
N THR A 134 9.02 -0.78 -6.01
CA THR A 134 9.78 -0.65 -4.76
C THR A 134 10.29 -1.99 -4.25
N ASN A 135 9.52 -3.06 -4.43
CA ASN A 135 9.97 -4.41 -4.05
C ASN A 135 11.13 -4.90 -4.91
N ASP A 136 11.24 -4.47 -6.16
CA ASP A 136 12.37 -4.84 -7.04
C ASP A 136 13.61 -4.00 -6.73
N LEU A 137 13.46 -2.68 -6.52
CA LEU A 137 14.56 -1.81 -6.09
C LEU A 137 15.26 -2.34 -4.83
N LEU A 138 14.50 -2.84 -3.86
CA LEU A 138 15.05 -3.38 -2.60
C LEU A 138 15.73 -4.74 -2.75
N LYS A 139 15.55 -5.46 -3.86
CA LYS A 139 16.28 -6.71 -4.15
C LYS A 139 17.66 -6.43 -4.73
N GLU A 140 17.82 -5.32 -5.45
CA GLU A 140 19.01 -5.06 -6.28
C GLU A 140 20.25 -4.61 -5.49
N SER A 141 20.12 -4.02 -4.29
CA SER A 141 21.25 -3.89 -3.35
C SER A 141 20.81 -3.42 -1.96
N SER A 142 21.19 -4.16 -0.91
CA SER A 142 20.74 -3.91 0.48
C SER A 142 21.57 -2.89 1.27
N THR A 143 22.64 -2.33 0.69
CA THR A 143 23.59 -1.46 1.42
C THR A 143 23.66 -0.03 0.90
N ASN A 144 23.04 0.30 -0.24
CA ASN A 144 23.10 1.65 -0.80
C ASN A 144 21.98 2.54 -0.22
N ALA A 145 22.36 3.55 0.58
CA ALA A 145 21.44 4.52 1.17
C ALA A 145 20.52 5.23 0.15
N ASN A 146 20.99 5.41 -1.09
CA ASN A 146 20.20 6.03 -2.16
C ASN A 146 19.03 5.15 -2.61
N ILE A 147 19.19 3.82 -2.57
CA ILE A 147 18.11 2.87 -2.90
C ILE A 147 16.99 2.98 -1.86
N PHE A 148 17.32 3.06 -0.57
CA PHE A 148 16.32 3.26 0.47
C PHE A 148 15.55 4.58 0.31
N ASN A 149 16.24 5.67 -0.04
CA ASN A 149 15.59 6.97 -0.31
C ASN A 149 14.63 6.87 -1.48
N LYS A 150 15.09 6.31 -2.61
CA LYS A 150 14.26 6.13 -3.80
C LYS A 150 13.05 5.26 -3.51
N ALA A 151 13.25 4.11 -2.87
CA ALA A 151 12.20 3.19 -2.46
C ALA A 151 11.16 3.84 -1.52
N ALA A 152 11.61 4.60 -0.52
CA ALA A 152 10.71 5.31 0.38
C ALA A 152 9.92 6.43 -0.33
N ASP A 153 10.56 7.19 -1.22
CA ASP A 153 9.87 8.24 -2.00
C ASP A 153 8.87 7.65 -3.02
N THR A 154 9.21 6.54 -3.68
CA THR A 154 8.29 5.82 -4.58
C THR A 154 7.05 5.33 -3.83
N LEU A 155 7.20 4.74 -2.63
CA LEU A 155 6.05 4.36 -1.81
C LEU A 155 5.26 5.54 -1.26
N ASN A 156 5.91 6.64 -0.91
CA ASN A 156 5.21 7.85 -0.46
C ASN A 156 4.41 8.47 -1.62
N THR A 157 4.94 8.39 -2.85
CA THR A 157 4.21 8.77 -4.07
C THR A 157 2.98 7.87 -4.27
N ALA A 158 3.11 6.55 -4.09
CA ALA A 158 1.98 5.62 -4.11
C ALA A 158 0.93 5.95 -3.03
N ALA A 159 1.38 6.29 -1.81
CA ALA A 159 0.51 6.70 -0.72
C ALA A 159 -0.27 7.98 -1.06
N GLY A 160 0.38 8.96 -1.68
CA GLY A 160 -0.22 10.19 -2.17
C GLY A 160 -1.26 9.96 -3.27
N LEU A 161 -0.96 9.08 -4.23
CA LEU A 161 -1.89 8.65 -5.28
C LEU A 161 -3.17 8.03 -4.68
N PHE A 162 -3.03 7.10 -3.74
CA PHE A 162 -4.18 6.48 -3.07
C PHE A 162 -5.02 7.52 -2.31
N ALA A 163 -4.38 8.45 -1.60
CA ALA A 163 -5.08 9.52 -0.88
C ALA A 163 -5.82 10.47 -1.83
N PHE A 164 -5.21 10.82 -2.96
CA PHE A 164 -5.83 11.65 -3.99
C PHE A 164 -7.07 10.96 -4.60
N VAL A 165 -6.96 9.65 -4.92
CA VAL A 165 -8.11 8.89 -5.42
C VAL A 165 -9.27 8.90 -4.41
N ALA A 166 -8.98 8.69 -3.13
CA ALA A 166 -10.00 8.71 -2.08
C ALA A 166 -10.69 10.07 -1.91
N ASN A 167 -9.95 11.16 -1.97
CA ASN A 167 -10.43 12.48 -1.53
C ASN A 167 -10.87 13.41 -2.68
N ASP A 168 -10.40 13.16 -3.90
CA ASP A 168 -10.59 14.09 -5.02
C ASP A 168 -11.18 13.44 -6.27
N VAL A 169 -11.05 12.11 -6.41
CA VAL A 169 -11.61 11.37 -7.56
C VAL A 169 -12.91 10.68 -7.19
N ILE A 170 -12.89 9.75 -6.23
CA ILE A 170 -14.09 8.99 -5.82
C ILE A 170 -15.30 9.89 -5.50
N PRO A 171 -15.17 11.02 -4.76
CA PRO A 171 -16.31 11.89 -4.47
C PRO A 171 -16.95 12.53 -5.71
N THR A 172 -16.25 12.57 -6.85
CA THR A 172 -16.79 13.10 -8.11
C THR A 172 -17.58 12.07 -8.91
N TRP A 173 -17.53 10.79 -8.51
CA TRP A 173 -18.30 9.72 -9.17
C TRP A 173 -19.72 9.65 -8.62
N GLN A 174 -20.67 10.28 -9.33
CA GLN A 174 -22.03 10.52 -8.81
C GLN A 174 -22.95 9.29 -8.87
N GLN A 175 -22.74 8.37 -9.81
CA GLN A 175 -23.64 7.23 -10.07
C GLN A 175 -22.95 5.89 -9.82
N SER A 176 -22.55 5.64 -8.58
CA SER A 176 -21.87 4.41 -8.20
C SER A 176 -22.87 3.24 -8.01
N PRO A 177 -22.68 2.07 -8.65
CA PRO A 177 -23.57 0.93 -8.47
C PRO A 177 -23.38 0.24 -7.11
N ASP A 178 -24.35 -0.57 -6.68
CA ASP A 178 -24.29 -1.30 -5.41
C ASP A 178 -23.20 -2.37 -5.41
N ASN A 179 -23.07 -3.18 -6.48
CA ASN A 179 -22.04 -4.23 -6.59
C ASN A 179 -20.71 -3.70 -7.15
N ARG A 180 -20.32 -2.47 -6.78
CA ARG A 180 -19.08 -1.84 -7.26
C ARG A 180 -17.83 -2.48 -6.63
N PRO A 181 -16.67 -2.38 -7.30
CA PRO A 181 -15.40 -2.82 -6.74
C PRO A 181 -15.02 -2.06 -5.47
N VAL A 182 -14.32 -2.73 -4.54
CA VAL A 182 -13.82 -2.08 -3.32
C VAL A 182 -12.87 -0.91 -3.61
N GLU A 183 -12.15 -0.95 -4.73
CA GLU A 183 -11.24 0.12 -5.16
C GLU A 183 -11.92 1.48 -5.34
N THR A 184 -13.25 1.48 -5.48
CA THR A 184 -14.07 2.67 -5.69
C THR A 184 -14.74 3.18 -4.42
N VAL A 185 -14.53 2.52 -3.28
CA VAL A 185 -15.04 2.93 -1.96
C VAL A 185 -13.99 3.77 -1.27
N ARG A 186 -14.33 4.99 -0.85
CA ARG A 186 -13.36 5.97 -0.31
C ARG A 186 -12.45 5.39 0.77
N GLU A 187 -13.01 4.64 1.71
CA GLU A 187 -12.29 4.04 2.84
C GLU A 187 -11.17 3.10 2.38
N PHE A 188 -11.33 2.49 1.20
CA PHE A 188 -10.37 1.52 0.68
C PHE A 188 -9.06 2.15 0.20
N PRO A 189 -9.02 3.13 -0.73
CA PRO A 189 -7.77 3.83 -1.03
C PRO A 189 -7.22 4.61 0.18
N VAL A 190 -8.04 5.09 1.13
CA VAL A 190 -7.51 5.65 2.39
C VAL A 190 -6.69 4.59 3.13
N ALA A 191 -7.22 3.38 3.29
CA ALA A 191 -6.49 2.29 3.94
C ALA A 191 -5.19 1.93 3.20
N LEU A 192 -5.22 1.86 1.86
CA LEU A 192 -4.03 1.58 1.06
C LEU A 192 -2.99 2.70 1.13
N SER A 193 -3.42 3.96 1.23
CA SER A 193 -2.54 5.11 1.48
C SER A 193 -1.80 4.96 2.83
N LYS A 194 -2.54 4.63 3.90
CA LYS A 194 -1.95 4.39 5.23
C LYS A 194 -0.94 3.24 5.20
N MET A 195 -1.29 2.13 4.53
CA MET A 195 -0.39 0.98 4.38
C MET A 195 0.89 1.35 3.60
N ALA A 196 0.77 2.03 2.46
CA ALA A 196 1.92 2.43 1.65
C ALA A 196 2.84 3.42 2.39
N LEU A 197 2.28 4.38 3.13
CA LEU A 197 3.03 5.30 3.97
C LEU A 197 3.75 4.56 5.12
N ALA A 198 3.10 3.57 5.73
CA ALA A 198 3.68 2.74 6.76
C ALA A 198 4.88 1.93 6.24
N ASP A 199 4.76 1.36 5.03
CA ASP A 199 5.87 0.67 4.37
C ASP A 199 7.03 1.63 4.05
N ALA A 200 6.74 2.85 3.56
CA ALA A 200 7.76 3.87 3.34
C ALA A 200 8.50 4.24 4.64
N GLN A 201 7.75 4.39 5.74
CA GLN A 201 8.33 4.64 7.06
C GLN A 201 9.19 3.46 7.53
N ALA A 202 8.76 2.21 7.30
CA ALA A 202 9.56 1.03 7.62
C ALA A 202 10.89 0.99 6.84
N ILE A 203 10.89 1.40 5.55
CA ILE A 203 12.11 1.54 4.76
C ILE A 203 13.02 2.63 5.33
N ALA A 204 12.46 3.78 5.73
CA ALA A 204 13.23 4.86 6.37
C ALA A 204 13.86 4.41 7.70
N ILE A 205 13.14 3.62 8.51
CA ILE A 205 13.69 3.00 9.72
C ILE A 205 14.85 2.06 9.37
N ASN A 206 14.69 1.18 8.38
CA ASN A 206 15.74 0.25 7.95
C ASN A 206 16.98 0.99 7.44
N LYS A 207 16.82 2.05 6.65
CA LYS A 207 17.92 2.92 6.24
C LYS A 207 18.65 3.47 7.46
N ALA A 208 17.89 3.99 8.43
CA ALA A 208 18.46 4.63 9.59
C ALA A 208 19.20 3.64 10.49
N LEU A 209 18.73 2.40 10.60
CA LEU A 209 19.43 1.30 11.29
C LEU A 209 20.79 0.97 10.67
N VAL A 210 20.95 1.15 9.36
CA VAL A 210 22.20 0.86 8.64
C VAL A 210 23.14 2.07 8.58
N THR A 211 22.59 3.28 8.55
CA THR A 211 23.35 4.51 8.24
C THR A 211 23.55 5.45 9.43
N SER A 212 22.83 5.24 10.53
CA SER A 212 22.83 6.17 11.66
C SER A 212 22.76 5.42 12.98
N ASN A 213 23.37 5.98 14.02
CA ASN A 213 23.26 5.42 15.37
C ASN A 213 22.00 5.97 16.05
N ILE A 214 20.85 5.38 15.75
CA ILE A 214 19.57 5.75 16.38
C ILE A 214 19.36 4.94 17.66
N SER A 215 18.84 5.60 18.71
CA SER A 215 18.51 4.91 19.96
C SER A 215 17.41 3.85 19.77
N LYS A 216 17.56 2.73 20.48
CA LYS A 216 16.65 1.58 20.41
C LYS A 216 15.25 1.96 20.88
N SER A 217 15.12 2.77 21.93
CA SER A 217 13.86 3.38 22.34
C SER A 217 13.16 4.17 21.23
N LEU A 218 13.91 4.97 20.45
CA LEU A 218 13.31 5.72 19.33
C LEU A 218 12.85 4.77 18.23
N ILE A 219 13.66 3.78 17.85
CA ILE A 219 13.28 2.77 16.85
C ILE A 219 12.00 2.04 17.25
N ALA A 220 11.84 1.69 18.53
CA ALA A 220 10.61 1.07 19.03
C ALA A 220 9.38 1.97 18.82
N LYS A 221 9.48 3.28 19.13
CA LYS A 221 8.40 4.26 18.89
C LYS A 221 8.07 4.38 17.40
N LEU A 222 9.08 4.33 16.52
CA LEU A 222 8.86 4.38 15.08
C LEU A 222 8.12 3.14 14.57
N TYR A 223 8.51 1.93 15.00
CA TYR A 223 7.78 0.72 14.63
C TYR A 223 6.37 0.67 15.21
N MET A 224 6.12 1.23 16.40
CA MET A 224 4.76 1.40 16.92
C MET A 224 3.93 2.35 16.04
N GLY A 225 4.55 3.40 15.49
CA GLY A 225 3.90 4.28 14.50
C GLY A 225 3.50 3.52 13.24
N VAL A 226 4.39 2.69 12.70
CA VAL A 226 4.10 1.82 11.54
C VAL A 226 2.96 0.85 11.86
N ALA A 227 2.99 0.19 13.03
CA ALA A 227 1.94 -0.73 13.45
C ALA A 227 0.57 -0.04 13.56
N GLY A 228 0.51 1.18 14.10
CA GLY A 228 -0.73 1.95 14.18
C GLY A 228 -1.33 2.28 12.81
N GLN A 229 -0.50 2.58 11.80
CA GLN A 229 -0.97 2.80 10.43
C GLN A 229 -1.59 1.53 9.81
N TYR A 230 -0.97 0.37 10.05
CA TYR A 230 -1.52 -0.93 9.63
C TYR A 230 -2.84 -1.26 10.34
N GLU A 231 -2.94 -0.97 11.64
CA GLU A 231 -4.14 -1.19 12.44
C GLU A 231 -5.30 -0.30 11.96
N MET A 232 -5.03 0.97 11.69
CA MET A 232 -6.01 1.88 11.06
C MET A 232 -6.45 1.39 9.68
N ALA A 233 -5.51 0.98 8.83
CA ALA A 233 -5.83 0.44 7.51
C ALA A 233 -6.72 -0.81 7.61
N TYR A 234 -6.42 -1.73 8.54
CA TYR A 234 -7.24 -2.91 8.78
C TYR A 234 -8.66 -2.56 9.25
N GLY A 235 -8.80 -1.61 10.16
CA GLY A 235 -10.10 -1.14 10.65
C GLY A 235 -10.96 -0.57 9.51
N LEU A 236 -10.36 0.29 8.67
CA LEU A 236 -11.02 0.88 7.51
C LEU A 236 -11.55 -0.19 6.57
N ILE A 237 -10.71 -1.12 6.11
CA ILE A 237 -11.16 -2.16 5.16
C ILE A 237 -12.16 -3.16 5.77
N SER A 238 -12.16 -3.32 7.09
CA SER A 238 -13.10 -4.21 7.78
C SER A 238 -14.47 -3.56 7.99
N SER A 239 -14.54 -2.23 7.96
CA SER A 239 -15.79 -1.47 8.05
C SER A 239 -16.51 -1.32 6.71
N ILE A 240 -15.85 -1.64 5.59
CA ILE A 240 -16.46 -1.56 4.25
C ILE A 240 -17.60 -2.57 4.16
N SER A 241 -18.75 -2.08 3.72
CA SER A 241 -19.97 -2.84 3.52
C SER A 241 -20.77 -2.25 2.36
N GLY A 242 -21.74 -3.00 1.83
CA GLY A 242 -22.59 -2.54 0.73
C GLY A 242 -21.90 -2.49 -0.63
N THR A 243 -20.76 -3.16 -0.78
CA THR A 243 -20.02 -3.36 -2.04
C THR A 243 -19.51 -4.80 -2.12
N GLN A 244 -18.64 -5.09 -3.09
CA GLN A 244 -17.86 -6.34 -3.04
C GLN A 244 -17.04 -6.41 -1.75
N ASP A 245 -16.77 -7.64 -1.29
CA ASP A 245 -15.95 -7.86 -0.10
C ASP A 245 -14.48 -7.57 -0.38
N VAL A 246 -13.75 -7.09 0.63
CA VAL A 246 -12.30 -6.94 0.52
C VAL A 246 -11.63 -8.31 0.64
N SER A 247 -10.66 -8.58 -0.24
CA SER A 247 -9.83 -9.79 -0.28
C SER A 247 -9.33 -10.21 1.10
N THR A 248 -9.55 -11.48 1.43
CA THR A 248 -9.05 -12.11 2.66
C THR A 248 -7.53 -12.07 2.78
N ASP A 249 -6.81 -12.14 1.66
CA ASP A 249 -5.33 -12.04 1.64
C ASP A 249 -4.86 -10.66 2.10
N LEU A 250 -5.53 -9.58 1.69
CA LEU A 250 -5.20 -8.22 2.11
C LEU A 250 -5.55 -8.01 3.59
N LYS A 251 -6.73 -8.46 4.03
CA LYS A 251 -7.12 -8.43 5.46
C LYS A 251 -6.09 -9.16 6.33
N LYS A 252 -5.67 -10.36 5.91
CA LYS A 252 -4.65 -11.13 6.60
C LYS A 252 -3.30 -10.41 6.60
N TYR A 253 -2.86 -9.87 5.47
CA TYR A 253 -1.60 -9.13 5.39
C TYR A 253 -1.56 -7.94 6.35
N LEU A 254 -2.63 -7.16 6.44
CA LEU A 254 -2.70 -6.01 7.35
C LEU A 254 -2.71 -6.42 8.83
N SER A 255 -3.45 -7.48 9.17
CA SER A 255 -3.46 -8.06 10.52
C SER A 255 -2.08 -8.61 10.92
N ASP A 256 -1.48 -9.45 10.07
CA ASP A 256 -0.15 -10.01 10.27
C ASP A 256 0.91 -8.89 10.38
N GLY A 257 0.77 -7.83 9.56
CA GLY A 257 1.67 -6.67 9.55
C GLY A 257 1.61 -5.85 10.83
N THR A 258 0.39 -5.63 11.35
CA THR A 258 0.19 -4.99 12.66
C THR A 258 0.94 -5.74 13.76
N LEU A 259 0.75 -7.06 13.82
CA LEU A 259 1.42 -7.89 14.82
C LEU A 259 2.93 -7.94 14.63
N PHE A 260 3.41 -8.01 13.38
CA PHE A 260 4.82 -8.01 13.04
C PHE A 260 5.51 -6.74 13.53
N TYR A 261 4.97 -5.56 13.22
CA TYR A 261 5.60 -4.30 13.62
C TYR A 261 5.48 -4.04 15.13
N LYS A 262 4.41 -4.49 15.81
CA LYS A 262 4.35 -4.52 17.29
C LYS A 262 5.45 -5.43 17.87
N ALA A 263 5.71 -6.59 17.28
CA ALA A 263 6.79 -7.47 17.69
C ALA A 263 8.18 -6.84 17.46
N MET A 264 8.39 -6.17 16.32
CA MET A 264 9.63 -5.43 16.06
C MET A 264 9.85 -4.32 17.10
N ALA A 265 8.82 -3.57 17.48
CA ALA A 265 8.94 -2.59 18.57
C ALA A 265 9.41 -3.25 19.88
N LYS A 266 8.83 -4.41 20.26
CA LYS A 266 9.25 -5.18 21.43
C LYS A 266 10.70 -5.66 21.35
N LYS A 267 11.17 -6.09 20.18
CA LYS A 267 12.59 -6.44 19.97
C LYS A 267 13.50 -5.28 20.37
N TYR A 268 13.21 -4.07 19.90
CA TYR A 268 14.02 -2.90 20.22
C TYR A 268 13.84 -2.41 21.66
N LEU A 269 12.66 -2.57 22.27
CA LEU A 269 12.47 -2.33 23.72
C LEU A 269 13.28 -3.33 24.57
N ALA A 270 13.37 -4.60 24.15
CA ALA A 270 14.21 -5.58 24.82
C ALA A 270 15.69 -5.17 24.78
N MET A 271 16.16 -4.74 23.61
CA MET A 271 17.53 -4.28 23.44
C MET A 271 17.80 -2.99 24.23
N ASP A 272 16.84 -2.05 24.27
CA ASP A 272 16.94 -0.82 25.07
C ASP A 272 16.97 -1.12 26.58
N ALA A 273 16.14 -2.06 27.05
CA ALA A 273 16.15 -2.51 28.44
C ALA A 273 17.50 -3.15 28.82
N ASN A 274 18.08 -3.96 27.93
CA ASN A 274 19.42 -4.52 28.12
C ASN A 274 20.50 -3.42 28.22
N ASP A 275 20.48 -2.42 27.33
CA ASP A 275 21.42 -1.30 27.38
C ASP A 275 21.32 -0.52 28.70
N ASN A 276 20.12 -0.47 29.29
CA ASN A 276 19.84 0.19 30.56
C ASN A 276 19.90 -0.75 31.77
N GLN A 277 20.49 -1.96 31.62
CA GLN A 277 20.65 -2.94 32.70
C GLN A 277 19.34 -3.34 33.41
N LYS A 278 18.22 -3.37 32.68
CA LYS A 278 16.90 -3.84 33.16
C LYS A 278 16.65 -5.22 32.58
N MET A 279 17.39 -6.21 33.06
CA MET A 279 17.45 -7.54 32.44
C MET A 279 16.13 -8.31 32.51
N GLY A 280 15.33 -8.13 33.57
CA GLY A 280 14.01 -8.73 33.68
C GLY A 280 13.07 -8.25 32.57
N GLN A 281 13.10 -6.94 32.27
CA GLN A 281 12.34 -6.35 31.16
C GLN A 281 12.88 -6.80 29.80
N ALA A 282 14.21 -6.90 29.64
CA ALA A 282 14.83 -7.36 28.41
C ALA A 282 14.40 -8.78 28.04
N VAL A 283 14.43 -9.71 29.00
CA VAL A 283 13.94 -11.08 28.83
C VAL A 283 12.44 -11.09 28.52
N GLY A 284 11.65 -10.32 29.27
CA GLY A 284 10.20 -10.23 29.10
C GLY A 284 9.81 -9.81 27.69
N PHE A 285 10.35 -8.69 27.20
CA PHE A 285 10.07 -8.19 25.86
C PHE A 285 10.57 -9.12 24.75
N ALA A 286 11.77 -9.72 24.90
CA ALA A 286 12.30 -10.66 23.91
C ALA A 286 11.44 -11.94 23.82
N ARG A 287 10.96 -12.45 24.96
CA ARG A 287 10.03 -13.59 25.02
C ARG A 287 8.70 -13.28 24.33
N ASP A 288 8.10 -12.14 24.64
CA ASP A 288 6.84 -11.72 24.03
C ASP A 288 6.99 -11.47 22.52
N CYS A 289 8.09 -10.85 22.10
CA CYS A 289 8.43 -10.65 20.70
C CYS A 289 8.50 -11.99 19.94
N LYS A 290 9.25 -12.97 20.48
CA LYS A 290 9.37 -14.30 19.88
C LYS A 290 8.01 -14.99 19.76
N ALA A 291 7.18 -14.93 20.80
CA ALA A 291 5.85 -15.53 20.79
C ALA A 291 4.94 -14.91 19.72
N ASP A 292 4.94 -13.58 19.61
CA ASP A 292 4.16 -12.87 18.58
C ASP A 292 4.65 -13.24 17.17
N LEU A 293 5.98 -13.25 16.91
CA LEU A 293 6.55 -13.65 15.62
C LEU A 293 6.20 -15.08 15.24
N LYS A 294 6.24 -16.00 16.21
CA LYS A 294 5.84 -17.40 16.02
C LYS A 294 4.35 -17.53 15.70
N SER A 295 3.49 -16.74 16.35
CA SER A 295 2.05 -16.76 16.08
C SER A 295 1.70 -16.32 14.65
N ILE A 296 2.43 -15.36 14.07
CA ILE A 296 2.27 -14.95 12.67
C ILE A 296 2.56 -16.13 11.72
N GLN A 297 3.60 -16.90 12.01
CA GLN A 297 3.95 -18.08 11.20
C GLN A 297 2.88 -19.16 11.25
N HIS A 298 2.32 -19.42 12.45
CA HIS A 298 1.31 -20.45 12.65
C HIS A 298 -0.10 -20.01 12.30
N SER A 299 -0.40 -18.72 12.23
CA SER A 299 -1.69 -18.22 11.72
C SER A 299 -1.98 -18.68 10.26
N SER A 300 -0.96 -19.20 9.57
CA SER A 300 -1.04 -19.83 8.25
C SER A 300 -1.26 -21.36 8.35
N LEU A 301 -2.20 -21.82 9.19
CA LEU A 301 -2.55 -23.25 9.37
C LEU A 301 -3.09 -23.94 8.08
N SER A 302 -3.20 -23.24 6.97
CA SER A 302 -3.62 -23.82 5.70
C SER A 302 -2.43 -24.53 5.04
N LYS A 303 -2.46 -25.88 5.05
CA LYS A 303 -1.70 -26.87 4.24
C LYS A 303 -0.32 -26.44 3.70
N ALA A 304 0.68 -27.30 3.87
CA ALA A 304 2.08 -27.14 3.42
C ALA A 304 2.33 -26.66 1.95
N HIS A 305 1.29 -26.62 1.10
CA HIS A 305 1.33 -26.12 -0.27
C HIS A 305 0.92 -24.65 -0.46
N ILE A 306 0.44 -23.94 0.57
CA ILE A 306 0.09 -22.51 0.46
C ILE A 306 1.33 -21.67 0.77
N ARG A 307 1.73 -20.85 -0.20
CA ARG A 307 2.89 -19.94 -0.13
C ARG A 307 2.77 -19.10 1.14
N LYS A 308 3.72 -19.26 2.07
CA LYS A 308 3.82 -18.41 3.29
C LYS A 308 3.76 -16.94 2.87
N SER A 309 2.94 -16.13 3.57
CA SER A 309 2.84 -14.70 3.30
C SER A 309 4.22 -14.02 3.43
N ALA A 310 4.44 -12.91 2.71
CA ALA A 310 5.71 -12.19 2.77
C ALA A 310 6.07 -11.76 4.21
N ILE A 311 5.05 -11.43 5.01
CA ILE A 311 5.22 -11.08 6.43
C ILE A 311 5.56 -12.32 7.26
N ALA A 312 4.92 -13.47 7.05
CA ALA A 312 5.26 -14.70 7.74
C ALA A 312 6.71 -15.15 7.45
N ALA A 313 7.18 -14.98 6.22
CA ALA A 313 8.57 -15.25 5.86
C ALA A 313 9.56 -14.30 6.57
N ARG A 314 9.21 -13.02 6.70
CA ARG A 314 10.00 -12.05 7.50
C ARG A 314 9.98 -12.39 8.98
N ALA A 315 8.81 -12.76 9.51
CA ALA A 315 8.64 -13.13 10.91
C ALA A 315 9.51 -14.34 11.30
N ALA A 316 9.63 -15.33 10.42
CA ALA A 316 10.51 -16.48 10.63
C ALA A 316 11.98 -16.07 10.77
N LYS A 317 12.48 -15.22 9.87
CA LYS A 317 13.87 -14.72 9.93
C LYS A 317 14.13 -13.89 11.19
N GLU A 318 13.18 -13.02 11.56
CA GLU A 318 13.31 -12.20 12.77
C GLU A 318 13.18 -13.05 14.05
N GLU A 319 12.40 -14.12 14.04
CA GLU A 319 12.27 -15.02 15.19
C GLU A 319 13.61 -15.68 15.53
N GLU A 320 14.38 -16.11 14.54
CA GLU A 320 15.72 -16.68 14.74
C GLU A 320 16.64 -15.68 15.45
N VAL A 321 16.67 -14.42 14.99
CA VAL A 321 17.46 -13.35 15.62
C VAL A 321 16.99 -13.06 17.05
N VAL A 322 15.68 -13.02 17.27
CA VAL A 322 15.12 -12.76 18.62
C VAL A 322 15.34 -13.96 19.55
N ALA A 323 15.39 -15.19 19.03
CA ALA A 323 15.68 -16.38 19.83
C ALA A 323 17.10 -16.34 20.41
N GLU A 324 18.08 -15.92 19.62
CA GLU A 324 19.46 -15.71 20.08
C GLU A 324 19.55 -14.60 21.14
N LEU A 325 18.87 -13.46 20.91
CA LEU A 325 18.79 -12.37 21.88
C LEU A 325 18.17 -12.82 23.20
N LEU A 326 17.06 -13.56 23.13
CA LEU A 326 16.38 -14.09 24.32
C LEU A 326 17.29 -15.03 25.09
N GLN A 327 17.96 -15.98 24.42
CA GLN A 327 18.88 -16.90 25.08
C GLN A 327 19.99 -16.14 25.83
N LYS A 328 20.58 -15.12 25.18
CA LYS A 328 21.61 -14.28 25.79
C LYS A 328 21.08 -13.51 27.01
N TYR A 329 19.93 -12.85 26.88
CA TYR A 329 19.37 -12.06 27.97
C TYR A 329 18.95 -12.92 29.16
N THR A 330 18.36 -14.10 28.91
CA THR A 330 18.02 -15.05 29.96
C THR A 330 19.27 -15.53 30.70
N MET A 331 20.32 -15.91 29.97
CA MET A 331 21.58 -16.33 30.59
C MET A 331 22.17 -15.24 31.51
N ILE A 332 22.22 -13.99 31.05
CA ILE A 332 22.73 -12.86 31.86
C ILE A 332 21.83 -12.63 33.08
N ASN A 333 20.51 -12.67 32.92
CA ASN A 333 19.58 -12.48 34.02
C ASN A 333 19.70 -13.59 35.07
N ASP A 334 19.84 -14.85 34.66
CA ASP A 334 19.88 -16.00 35.56
C ASP A 334 21.24 -16.20 36.25
N THR A 335 22.29 -15.52 35.78
CA THR A 335 23.67 -15.65 36.31
C THR A 335 24.20 -14.41 37.00
N VAL A 336 23.71 -13.22 36.64
CA VAL A 336 24.26 -11.95 37.12
C VAL A 336 23.18 -11.09 37.78
N SER A 337 22.07 -10.81 37.08
CA SER A 337 21.14 -9.76 37.51
C SER A 337 20.04 -10.24 38.46
N TYR A 338 19.59 -11.49 38.31
CA TYR A 338 18.51 -12.12 39.06
C TYR A 338 17.22 -11.28 39.16
N GLU A 339 16.90 -10.49 38.13
CA GLU A 339 15.70 -9.65 38.12
C GLU A 339 14.45 -10.49 37.84
N LEU A 340 13.34 -10.11 38.48
CA LEU A 340 12.03 -10.67 38.16
C LEU A 340 11.62 -10.28 36.74
N VAL A 341 11.24 -11.29 35.94
CA VAL A 341 10.74 -11.08 34.58
C VAL A 341 9.28 -10.61 34.66
N PRO A 342 8.94 -9.39 34.20
CA PRO A 342 7.57 -8.90 34.26
C PRO A 342 6.61 -9.74 33.41
N SER A 343 5.34 -9.71 33.79
CA SER A 343 4.25 -10.28 33.02
C SER A 343 3.97 -9.50 31.73
N ARG A 344 3.30 -10.14 30.75
CA ARG A 344 2.89 -9.50 29.50
C ARG A 344 2.03 -8.24 29.73
N GLN A 345 1.20 -8.23 30.77
CA GLN A 345 0.36 -7.09 31.11
C GLN A 345 1.16 -5.90 31.64
N GLU A 346 2.20 -6.16 32.45
CA GLU A 346 3.09 -5.11 32.97
C GLU A 346 3.95 -4.53 31.84
N LEU A 347 4.48 -5.38 30.96
CA LEU A 347 5.24 -4.95 29.79
C LEU A 347 4.41 -4.09 28.84
N GLN A 348 3.13 -4.41 28.66
CA GLN A 348 2.23 -3.63 27.81
C GLN A 348 2.11 -2.17 28.26
N LYS A 349 2.17 -1.90 29.57
CA LYS A 349 2.13 -0.54 30.13
C LYS A 349 3.40 0.27 29.83
N LEU A 350 4.50 -0.41 29.48
CA LEU A 350 5.79 0.19 29.16
C LEU A 350 5.97 0.43 27.65
N ILE A 351 5.04 -0.04 26.81
CA ILE A 351 5.10 0.18 25.37
C ILE A 351 4.72 1.64 25.08
N PRO A 352 5.60 2.42 24.42
CA PRO A 352 5.34 3.82 24.16
C PRO A 352 4.35 4.02 22.99
N GLY A 353 3.80 5.23 22.90
CA GLY A 353 3.03 5.67 21.74
C GLY A 353 3.88 5.69 20.46
N GLY A 354 3.20 5.49 19.31
CA GLY A 354 3.82 5.49 18.00
C GLY A 354 4.26 6.88 17.53
N ARG A 355 5.30 6.93 16.68
CA ARG A 355 5.75 8.16 16.00
C ARG A 355 5.98 7.91 14.51
N GLY A 356 5.45 8.78 13.66
CA GLY A 356 5.72 8.78 12.22
C GLY A 356 7.03 9.48 11.86
N VAL A 357 7.70 9.01 10.80
CA VAL A 357 8.93 9.62 10.25
C VAL A 357 8.66 10.46 9.01
N LEU A 358 7.71 10.02 8.18
CA LEU A 358 7.42 10.60 6.88
C LEU A 358 6.04 11.25 6.91
N GLU A 359 5.95 12.41 6.26
CA GLU A 359 4.69 13.06 5.94
C GLU A 359 4.19 12.56 4.58
N LEU A 360 2.87 12.56 4.42
CA LEU A 360 2.22 12.15 3.18
C LEU A 360 2.55 13.15 2.07
N LYS A 361 3.09 12.65 0.96
CA LYS A 361 3.32 13.46 -0.24
C LYS A 361 1.97 13.75 -0.91
N SER A 362 1.70 15.02 -1.20
CA SER A 362 0.52 15.40 -1.98
C SER A 362 0.73 15.01 -3.43
N TYR A 363 -0.32 14.48 -4.06
CA TYR A 363 -0.34 14.17 -5.49
C TYR A 363 -1.27 15.13 -6.22
N SER A 364 -0.88 15.53 -7.43
CA SER A 364 -1.68 16.33 -8.35
C SER A 364 -1.69 15.67 -9.73
N LEU A 365 -2.81 15.78 -10.43
CA LEU A 365 -2.92 15.31 -11.81
C LEU A 365 -1.95 16.07 -12.72
N PRO A 366 -1.44 15.44 -13.80
CA PRO A 366 -0.66 16.14 -14.80
C PRO A 366 -1.53 17.13 -15.56
N SER A 367 -0.87 18.10 -16.21
CA SER A 367 -1.55 19.03 -17.10
C SER A 367 -2.26 18.28 -18.24
N PRO A 368 -3.49 18.69 -18.62
CA PRO A 368 -4.16 18.12 -19.77
C PRO A 368 -3.36 18.42 -21.06
N VAL A 369 -3.40 17.49 -22.01
CA VAL A 369 -2.84 17.66 -23.36
C VAL A 369 -3.68 18.66 -24.17
N PHE A 370 -4.99 18.66 -23.97
CA PHE A 370 -5.94 19.52 -24.68
C PHE A 370 -7.11 19.93 -23.78
N GLY A 371 -7.90 20.90 -24.23
CA GLY A 371 -9.04 21.39 -23.48
C GLY A 371 -8.65 22.26 -22.28
N PRO A 372 -9.58 22.47 -21.33
CA PRO A 372 -9.38 23.42 -20.25
C PRO A 372 -8.56 22.82 -19.11
N THR A 373 -7.76 23.67 -18.46
CA THR A 373 -7.10 23.34 -17.20
C THR A 373 -8.01 23.70 -16.04
N ILE A 374 -8.56 22.69 -15.36
CA ILE A 374 -9.35 22.88 -14.15
C ILE A 374 -8.41 22.84 -12.95
N GLN A 375 -8.08 24.01 -12.39
CA GLN A 375 -7.35 24.08 -11.13
C GLN A 375 -8.30 23.76 -9.97
N LYS A 376 -8.26 22.52 -9.49
CA LYS A 376 -8.82 22.19 -8.16
C LYS A 376 -7.82 22.72 -7.13
N GLY A 377 -8.22 23.72 -6.34
CA GLY A 377 -7.33 24.42 -5.40
C GLY A 377 -6.56 23.46 -4.49
N GLU A 378 -5.33 23.83 -4.12
CA GLU A 378 -4.48 23.03 -3.23
C GLU A 378 -5.20 22.71 -1.92
N LYS A 379 -5.68 21.48 -1.78
CA LYS A 379 -6.09 20.96 -0.49
C LYS A 379 -4.83 20.52 0.23
N SER A 380 -4.43 21.28 1.24
CA SER A 380 -3.43 20.79 2.18
C SER A 380 -4.04 19.63 2.96
N TYR A 381 -3.54 18.40 2.77
CA TYR A 381 -3.94 17.21 3.53
C TYR A 381 -3.40 17.26 4.98
N LEU A 382 -3.46 18.44 5.61
CA LEU A 382 -3.04 18.63 6.98
C LEU A 382 -4.01 17.91 7.92
N LEU A 383 -3.47 16.86 8.56
CA LEU A 383 -3.73 16.54 9.97
C LEU A 383 -5.07 15.89 10.38
N GLU A 384 -5.77 15.13 9.53
CA GLU A 384 -6.87 14.26 10.03
C GLU A 384 -6.41 13.01 10.82
N GLY A 385 -5.11 12.86 11.10
CA GLY A 385 -4.54 11.67 11.74
C GLY A 385 -3.91 11.85 13.12
N ARG A 386 -4.00 13.04 13.74
CA ARG A 386 -3.54 13.23 15.14
C ARG A 386 -4.73 13.09 16.09
N TYR A 387 -5.29 11.90 16.20
CA TYR A 387 -6.00 11.52 17.41
C TYR A 387 -5.01 10.74 18.27
N PHE A 388 -4.77 11.28 19.46
CA PHE A 388 -3.83 10.82 20.48
C PHE A 388 -4.08 9.38 20.93
#